data_AF-A0A7S0CBV3-F1
#
_entry.id   AF-A0A7S0CBV3-F1
#
_cell.length_a   1.000
_cell.length_b   1.000
_cell.length_c   1.000
_cell.angle_alpha   90.00
_cell.angle_beta   90.00
_cell.angle_gamma   90.00
#
_symmetry.space_group_name_H-M   'P 1'
#
loop_
_entity.id
_entity.type
_entity.pdbx_description
1 polymer ?
#
loop_
_entity_poly.entity_id
_entity_poly.type
_entity_poly.pdbx_seq_one_letter_code
_entity_poly.pdbx_strand_id
1 'polypeptide(L)'
;KVGVITSVLIGLSATKVLTEKRLEFFRESGSGYNINAYFLAVNITSSVEHGSQIIFCAGISLWLRNSARSGLSYILNYISLGWICISWALLFPLIVPPKNVVLVTGFFFTFFGLLLSGALSPVLYEDLYDDKNTGLAIISGLFSPTRYFIETMTVSEQRTLPAQSGFTVITSEASSLYNNATSFDLIGLAQNDMPGVTVQSSEGWFWGEWRSFLVGCTVRFAAFLALNICYRAKQAKVPFLKEMKTNRSALIAFYMMCIAFAAFLSLSVYYILN
;
A
#
# COMPACT_ATOMS: atom_id res chain seq x y z
N LYS A 1 -7.41 -12.27 4.86
CA LYS A 1 -8.62 -12.35 3.98
C LYS A 1 -9.42 -11.04 3.96
N VAL A 2 -9.89 -10.54 5.12
CA VAL A 2 -10.62 -9.25 5.19
C VAL A 2 -9.84 -8.10 4.56
N GLY A 3 -8.54 -7.95 4.87
CA GLY A 3 -7.70 -6.91 4.26
C GLY A 3 -7.65 -6.93 2.73
N VAL A 4 -7.64 -8.11 2.10
CA VAL A 4 -7.69 -8.25 0.62
C VAL A 4 -9.05 -7.78 0.10
N ILE A 5 -10.15 -8.25 0.69
CA ILE A 5 -11.50 -7.83 0.28
C ILE A 5 -11.67 -6.31 0.41
N THR A 6 -11.27 -5.76 1.56
CA THR A 6 -11.29 -4.31 1.82
C THR A 6 -10.44 -3.54 0.81
N SER A 7 -9.21 -4.00 0.52
CA SER A 7 -8.32 -3.37 -0.47
C SER A 7 -8.93 -3.32 -1.87
N VAL A 8 -9.58 -4.42 -2.29
CA VAL A 8 -10.24 -4.50 -3.60
C VAL A 8 -11.42 -3.53 -3.64
N LEU A 9 -12.31 -3.54 -2.65
CA LEU A 9 -13.51 -2.69 -2.65
C LEU A 9 -13.15 -1.20 -2.66
N ILE A 10 -12.21 -0.78 -1.81
CA ILE A 10 -11.73 0.61 -1.76
C ILE A 10 -11.05 0.98 -3.06
N GLY A 11 -10.16 0.13 -3.54
CA GLY A 11 -9.43 0.32 -4.79
C GLY A 11 -10.36 0.54 -5.97
N LEU A 12 -11.36 -0.32 -6.12
CA LEU A 12 -12.37 -0.21 -7.18
C LEU A 12 -13.20 1.08 -7.05
N SER A 13 -13.58 1.46 -5.83
CA SER A 13 -14.29 2.72 -5.59
C SER A 13 -13.44 3.93 -6.01
N ALA A 14 -12.18 3.98 -5.57
CA ALA A 14 -11.26 5.07 -5.85
C ALA A 14 -10.91 5.24 -7.34
N THR A 15 -10.89 4.14 -8.12
CA THR A 15 -10.65 4.25 -9.57
C THR A 15 -11.72 5.05 -10.30
N LYS A 16 -12.97 5.09 -9.80
CA LYS A 16 -14.08 5.76 -10.48
C LYS A 16 -13.87 7.26 -10.59
N VAL A 17 -13.31 7.88 -9.56
CA VAL A 17 -13.05 9.33 -9.47
C VAL A 17 -12.33 9.84 -10.72
N LEU A 18 -11.24 9.17 -11.12
CA LEU A 18 -10.46 9.58 -12.28
C LEU A 18 -10.95 8.95 -13.58
N THR A 19 -11.56 7.75 -13.54
CA THR A 19 -11.99 7.04 -14.75
C THR A 19 -13.22 7.68 -15.40
N GLU A 20 -14.21 8.08 -14.61
CA GLU A 20 -15.46 8.69 -15.10
C GLU A 20 -15.21 10.13 -15.60
N LYS A 21 -14.35 10.88 -14.91
CA LYS A 21 -14.03 12.28 -15.21
C LYS A 21 -12.83 12.47 -16.13
N ARG A 22 -12.26 11.38 -16.65
CA ARG A 22 -11.02 11.40 -17.45
C ARG A 22 -11.09 12.29 -18.69
N LEU A 23 -12.21 12.25 -19.41
CA LEU A 23 -12.38 13.02 -20.64
C LEU A 23 -12.59 14.52 -20.32
N GLU A 24 -13.39 14.83 -19.30
CA GLU A 24 -13.60 16.19 -18.81
C GLU A 24 -12.26 16.80 -18.37
N PHE A 25 -11.47 16.04 -17.61
CA PHE A 25 -10.15 16.41 -17.14
C PHE A 25 -9.18 16.76 -18.28
N PHE A 26 -9.08 15.92 -19.31
CA PHE A 26 -8.21 16.22 -20.45
C PHE A 26 -8.71 17.39 -21.28
N ARG A 27 -10.03 17.52 -21.46
CA ARG A 27 -10.65 18.65 -22.16
C ARG A 27 -10.32 19.97 -21.48
N GLU A 28 -10.48 20.04 -20.15
CA GLU A 28 -10.17 21.26 -19.38
C GLU A 28 -8.69 21.59 -19.39
N SER A 29 -7.82 20.57 -19.33
CA SER A 29 -6.38 20.79 -19.47
C SER A 29 -5.99 21.37 -20.84
N GLY A 30 -6.74 21.07 -21.89
CA GLY A 30 -6.57 21.66 -23.22
C GLY A 30 -7.03 23.12 -23.30
N SER A 31 -7.94 23.55 -22.43
CA SER A 31 -8.39 24.94 -22.29
C SER A 31 -7.43 25.83 -21.48
N GLY A 32 -6.27 25.31 -21.07
CA GLY A 32 -5.26 26.06 -20.32
C GLY A 32 -5.34 25.95 -18.80
N TYR A 33 -6.23 25.10 -18.26
CA TYR A 33 -6.27 24.84 -16.82
C TYR A 33 -5.00 24.12 -16.35
N ASN A 34 -4.54 24.46 -15.13
CA ASN A 34 -3.38 23.83 -14.53
C ASN A 34 -3.71 22.40 -14.08
N ILE A 35 -3.32 21.44 -14.92
CA ILE A 35 -3.56 20.02 -14.69
C ILE A 35 -2.94 19.49 -13.39
N ASN A 36 -1.82 20.08 -12.95
CA ASN A 36 -1.15 19.68 -11.72
C ASN A 36 -1.97 20.07 -10.49
N ALA A 37 -2.55 21.27 -10.50
CA ALA A 37 -3.44 21.74 -9.44
C ALA A 37 -4.71 20.87 -9.36
N TYR A 38 -5.28 20.52 -10.51
CA TYR A 38 -6.44 19.62 -10.55
C TYR A 38 -6.09 18.22 -10.03
N PHE A 39 -4.97 17.63 -10.48
CA PHE A 39 -4.54 16.32 -9.99
C PHE A 39 -4.27 16.32 -8.48
N LEU A 40 -3.66 17.38 -7.96
CA LEU A 40 -3.47 17.55 -6.51
C LEU A 40 -4.82 17.64 -5.78
N ALA A 41 -5.77 18.40 -6.31
CA ALA A 41 -7.12 18.50 -5.73
C ALA A 41 -7.80 17.13 -5.67
N VAL A 42 -7.76 16.35 -6.76
CA VAL A 42 -8.29 14.98 -6.81
C VAL A 42 -7.61 14.06 -5.79
N ASN A 43 -6.28 14.16 -5.63
CA ASN A 43 -5.57 13.38 -4.63
C ASN A 43 -6.04 13.70 -3.21
N ILE A 44 -6.23 14.98 -2.89
CA ILE A 44 -6.68 15.42 -1.56
C ILE A 44 -8.12 14.98 -1.32
N THR A 45 -9.05 15.30 -2.23
CA THR A 45 -10.47 14.99 -2.06
C THR A 45 -10.72 13.49 -2.02
N SER A 46 -10.09 12.71 -2.91
CA SER A 46 -10.20 11.25 -2.90
C SER A 46 -9.63 10.63 -1.62
N SER A 47 -8.54 11.19 -1.07
CA SER A 47 -7.98 10.73 0.21
C SER A 47 -8.93 10.98 1.38
N VAL A 48 -9.58 12.15 1.42
CA VAL A 48 -10.53 12.49 2.49
C VAL A 48 -11.80 11.66 2.36
N GLU A 49 -12.37 11.56 1.17
CA GLU A 49 -13.61 10.83 0.91
C GLU A 49 -13.44 9.34 1.26
N HIS A 50 -12.48 8.65 0.65
CA HIS A 50 -12.26 7.24 0.94
C HIS A 50 -11.66 7.01 2.32
N GLY A 51 -10.87 7.95 2.86
CA GLY A 51 -10.42 7.91 4.24
C GLY A 51 -11.59 7.87 5.23
N SER A 52 -12.61 8.70 5.01
CA SER A 52 -13.82 8.69 5.85
C SER A 52 -14.60 7.36 5.77
N GLN A 53 -14.74 6.80 4.56
CA GLN A 53 -15.39 5.50 4.33
C GLN A 53 -14.65 4.38 5.06
N ILE A 54 -13.32 4.41 5.04
CA ILE A 54 -12.46 3.43 5.67
C ILE A 54 -12.51 3.51 7.19
N ILE A 55 -12.53 4.71 7.76
CA ILE A 55 -12.70 4.91 9.21
C ILE A 55 -14.03 4.31 9.65
N PHE A 56 -15.11 4.54 8.89
CA PHE A 56 -16.41 3.94 9.18
C PHE A 56 -16.37 2.41 9.10
N CYS A 57 -15.77 1.85 8.04
CA CYS A 57 -15.56 0.40 7.92
C CYS A 57 -14.71 -0.18 9.06
N ALA A 58 -13.68 0.54 9.50
CA ALA A 58 -12.81 0.14 10.60
C ALA A 58 -13.58 0.10 11.92
N GLY A 59 -14.45 1.09 12.18
CA GLY A 59 -15.29 1.13 13.38
C GLY A 59 -16.26 -0.05 13.46
N ILE A 60 -16.97 -0.35 12.36
CA ILE A 60 -17.85 -1.53 12.29
C ILE A 60 -17.04 -2.82 12.45
N SER A 61 -15.89 -2.92 11.77
CA SER A 61 -15.04 -4.10 11.84
C SER A 61 -14.47 -4.32 13.25
N LEU A 62 -14.10 -3.25 13.96
CA LEU A 62 -13.64 -3.31 15.34
C LEU A 62 -14.74 -3.81 16.26
N TRP A 63 -15.96 -3.28 16.11
CA TRP A 63 -17.14 -3.71 16.87
C TRP A 63 -17.46 -5.20 16.66
N LEU A 64 -17.43 -5.68 15.42
CA LEU A 64 -17.71 -7.09 15.11
C LEU A 64 -16.60 -8.05 15.55
N ARG A 65 -15.33 -7.64 15.45
CA ARG A 65 -14.19 -8.51 15.72
C ARG A 65 -13.86 -8.61 17.20
N ASN A 66 -14.25 -7.63 18.01
CA ASN A 66 -13.88 -7.55 19.43
C ASN A 66 -12.37 -7.78 19.66
N SER A 67 -11.56 -7.02 18.91
CA SER A 67 -10.10 -7.15 18.88
C SER A 67 -9.49 -6.80 20.25
N ALA A 68 -8.45 -7.51 20.67
CA ALA A 68 -7.83 -7.30 21.98
C ALA A 68 -6.98 -6.01 22.06
N ARG A 69 -6.51 -5.52 20.92
CA ARG A 69 -5.62 -4.35 20.81
C ARG A 69 -6.35 -3.01 20.91
N SER A 70 -5.58 -1.92 21.05
CA SER A 70 -6.11 -0.56 21.01
C SER A 70 -6.93 -0.28 19.73
N GLY A 71 -8.12 0.30 19.90
CA GLY A 71 -8.96 0.71 18.77
C GLY A 71 -8.28 1.71 17.85
N LEU A 72 -7.36 2.52 18.37
CA LEU A 72 -6.60 3.49 17.57
C LEU A 72 -5.64 2.83 16.59
N SER A 73 -4.82 1.86 17.05
CA SER A 73 -3.97 1.05 16.14
C SER A 73 -4.82 0.27 15.14
N TYR A 74 -6.07 -0.04 15.50
CA TYR A 74 -7.02 -0.65 14.56
C TYR A 74 -7.40 0.26 13.42
N ILE A 75 -7.82 1.48 13.74
CA ILE A 75 -8.28 2.45 12.76
C ILE A 75 -7.11 2.93 11.89
N LEU A 76 -5.94 3.22 12.47
CA LEU A 76 -4.77 3.68 11.71
C LEU A 76 -4.32 2.67 10.66
N ASN A 77 -4.30 1.39 11.01
CA ASN A 77 -3.92 0.35 10.07
C ASN A 77 -4.89 0.26 8.87
N TYR A 78 -6.20 0.43 9.11
CA TYR A 78 -7.18 0.56 8.03
C TYR A 78 -6.94 1.80 7.17
N ILE A 79 -6.63 2.95 7.78
CA ILE A 79 -6.28 4.18 7.07
C ILE A 79 -5.06 3.96 6.17
N SER A 80 -4.03 3.29 6.66
CA SER A 80 -2.83 2.95 5.88
C SER A 80 -3.11 2.03 4.69
N LEU A 81 -3.93 1.00 4.90
CA LEU A 81 -4.39 0.15 3.79
C LEU A 81 -5.10 1.00 2.72
N GLY A 82 -6.00 1.86 3.17
CA GLY A 82 -6.69 2.84 2.33
C GLY A 82 -5.75 3.72 1.53
N TRP A 83 -4.81 4.35 2.22
CA TRP A 83 -3.84 5.27 1.63
C TRP A 83 -3.10 4.65 0.45
N ILE A 84 -2.56 3.44 0.62
CA ILE A 84 -1.84 2.75 -0.46
C ILE A 84 -2.80 2.34 -1.58
N CYS A 85 -3.98 1.79 -1.24
CA CYS A 85 -4.96 1.34 -2.25
C CYS A 85 -5.44 2.50 -3.12
N ILE A 86 -5.76 3.65 -2.51
CA ILE A 86 -6.15 4.87 -3.22
C ILE A 86 -5.01 5.35 -4.11
N SER A 87 -3.76 5.31 -3.61
CA SER A 87 -2.58 5.74 -4.38
C SER A 87 -2.41 4.92 -5.67
N TRP A 88 -2.51 3.60 -5.59
CA TRP A 88 -2.49 2.71 -6.76
C TRP A 88 -3.72 2.90 -7.67
N ALA A 89 -4.91 3.06 -7.07
CA ALA A 89 -6.15 3.31 -7.79
C ALA A 89 -6.17 4.64 -8.55
N LEU A 90 -5.38 5.64 -8.14
CA LEU A 90 -5.18 6.89 -8.89
C LEU A 90 -4.16 6.72 -10.03
N LEU A 91 -3.21 5.80 -9.90
CA LEU A 91 -2.23 5.48 -10.94
C LEU A 91 -2.86 4.68 -12.09
N PHE A 92 -3.67 3.65 -11.80
CA PHE A 92 -4.19 2.74 -12.83
C PHE A 92 -5.00 3.42 -13.95
N PRO A 93 -5.91 4.37 -13.68
CA PRO A 93 -6.62 5.10 -14.73
C PRO A 93 -5.69 5.90 -15.66
N LEU A 94 -4.46 6.19 -15.23
CA LEU A 94 -3.42 6.84 -16.04
C LEU A 94 -2.58 5.85 -16.85
N ILE A 95 -2.66 4.55 -16.66
CA ILE A 95 -1.88 3.60 -17.49
C ILE A 95 -2.77 2.62 -18.24
N VAL A 96 -3.97 2.38 -17.72
CA VAL A 96 -4.94 1.44 -18.28
C VAL A 96 -6.07 2.18 -19.03
N PRO A 97 -6.56 1.64 -20.15
CA PRO A 97 -7.78 2.15 -20.78
C PRO A 97 -8.99 2.04 -19.85
N PRO A 98 -9.93 3.01 -19.85
CA PRO A 98 -11.05 3.06 -18.88
C PRO A 98 -11.85 1.76 -18.76
N LYS A 99 -12.07 1.08 -19.90
CA LYS A 99 -12.81 -0.19 -19.97
C LYS A 99 -12.18 -1.33 -19.15
N ASN A 100 -10.87 -1.28 -18.93
CA ASN A 100 -10.11 -2.35 -18.28
C ASN A 100 -9.61 -1.95 -16.88
N VAL A 101 -9.75 -0.68 -16.46
CA VAL A 101 -9.21 -0.18 -15.18
C VAL A 101 -9.71 -0.99 -13.99
N VAL A 102 -11.03 -1.24 -13.92
CA VAL A 102 -11.67 -1.99 -12.83
C VAL A 102 -11.08 -3.41 -12.74
N LEU A 103 -10.99 -4.11 -13.88
CA LEU A 103 -10.45 -5.46 -13.94
C LEU A 103 -8.98 -5.51 -13.52
N VAL A 104 -8.15 -4.62 -14.06
CA VAL A 104 -6.72 -4.57 -13.73
C VAL A 104 -6.50 -4.24 -12.26
N THR A 105 -7.26 -3.30 -11.72
CA THR A 105 -7.16 -2.88 -10.32
C THR A 105 -7.57 -4.01 -9.36
N GLY A 106 -8.71 -4.66 -9.63
CA GLY A 106 -9.17 -5.79 -8.83
C GLY A 106 -8.22 -6.99 -8.91
N PHE A 107 -7.71 -7.28 -10.10
CA PHE A 107 -6.68 -8.31 -10.30
C PHE A 107 -5.40 -7.97 -9.54
N PHE A 108 -4.89 -6.74 -9.65
CA PHE A 108 -3.68 -6.30 -8.97
C PHE A 108 -3.78 -6.48 -7.45
N PHE A 109 -4.82 -5.94 -6.81
CA PHE A 109 -4.98 -6.04 -5.36
C PHE A 109 -5.22 -7.48 -4.89
N THR A 110 -5.95 -8.28 -5.66
CA THR A 110 -6.18 -9.69 -5.31
C THR A 110 -4.92 -10.53 -5.49
N PHE A 111 -4.25 -10.40 -6.64
CA PHE A 111 -3.09 -11.21 -6.99
C PHE A 111 -1.89 -10.90 -6.11
N PHE A 112 -1.45 -9.63 -6.06
CA PHE A 112 -0.32 -9.24 -5.22
C PHE A 112 -0.67 -9.30 -3.74
N GLY A 113 -1.91 -8.98 -3.37
CA GLY A 113 -2.36 -9.04 -1.98
C GLY A 113 -2.58 -10.45 -1.43
N LEU A 114 -2.64 -11.48 -2.29
CA LEU A 114 -2.59 -12.89 -1.86
C LEU A 114 -1.16 -13.42 -1.91
N LEU A 115 -0.47 -13.24 -3.04
CA LEU A 115 0.83 -13.85 -3.28
C LEU A 115 1.97 -13.24 -2.46
N LEU A 116 1.96 -11.93 -2.24
CA LEU A 116 3.07 -11.20 -1.66
C LEU A 116 2.72 -10.56 -0.31
N SER A 117 1.69 -11.05 0.36
CA SER A 117 1.22 -10.45 1.62
C SER A 117 1.94 -10.96 2.86
N GLY A 118 2.74 -12.02 2.73
CA GLY A 118 3.41 -12.69 3.86
C GLY A 118 2.48 -13.59 4.69
N ALA A 119 1.18 -13.62 4.39
CA ALA A 119 0.18 -14.33 5.18
C ALA A 119 -0.06 -15.77 4.74
N LEU A 120 0.19 -16.07 3.47
CA LEU A 120 -0.14 -17.33 2.81
C LEU A 120 0.96 -17.69 1.80
N SER A 121 1.19 -18.99 1.62
CA SER A 121 2.01 -19.51 0.52
C SER A 121 1.56 -18.90 -0.82
N PRO A 122 2.49 -18.51 -1.72
CA PRO A 122 3.88 -18.95 -1.81
C PRO A 122 4.92 -18.09 -1.06
N VAL A 123 4.56 -16.88 -0.60
CA VAL A 123 5.50 -16.01 0.12
C VAL A 123 5.01 -15.82 1.54
N LEU A 124 5.72 -16.43 2.48
CA LEU A 124 5.45 -16.32 3.90
C LEU A 124 6.23 -15.15 4.51
N TYR A 125 5.86 -14.81 5.74
CA TYR A 125 6.55 -13.78 6.51
C TYR A 125 8.05 -14.09 6.62
N GLU A 126 8.42 -15.34 6.90
CA GLU A 126 9.83 -15.77 6.98
C GLU A 126 10.62 -15.46 5.70
N ASP A 127 10.03 -15.70 4.53
CA ASP A 127 10.66 -15.41 3.24
C ASP A 127 10.91 -13.91 3.01
N LEU A 128 10.05 -13.05 3.54
CA LEU A 128 10.14 -11.59 3.40
C LEU A 128 11.19 -10.95 4.31
N TYR A 129 11.55 -11.63 5.40
CA TYR A 129 12.51 -11.15 6.39
C TYR A 129 13.83 -11.93 6.36
N ASP A 130 13.98 -12.89 5.44
CA ASP A 130 15.28 -13.50 5.14
C ASP A 130 16.17 -12.51 4.38
N ASP A 131 17.36 -12.25 4.91
CA ASP A 131 18.39 -11.39 4.30
C ASP A 131 18.74 -11.82 2.87
N LYS A 132 18.57 -13.10 2.52
CA LYS A 132 18.81 -13.62 1.17
C LYS A 132 17.75 -13.15 0.17
N ASN A 133 16.58 -12.73 0.65
CA ASN A 133 15.39 -12.39 -0.14
C ASN A 133 15.05 -10.89 -0.10
N THR A 134 16.05 -10.02 0.11
CA THR A 134 15.87 -8.55 0.15
C THR A 134 15.06 -8.02 -1.04
N GLY A 135 15.29 -8.54 -2.24
CA GLY A 135 14.56 -8.14 -3.44
C GLY A 135 13.06 -8.47 -3.38
N LEU A 136 12.71 -9.64 -2.83
CA LEU A 136 11.33 -10.05 -2.64
C LEU A 136 10.63 -9.16 -1.61
N ALA A 137 11.32 -8.78 -0.54
CA ALA A 137 10.84 -7.82 0.45
C ALA A 137 10.52 -6.47 -0.20
N ILE A 138 11.39 -5.94 -1.06
CA ILE A 138 11.14 -4.68 -1.78
C ILE A 138 9.92 -4.80 -2.70
N ILE A 139 9.83 -5.86 -3.49
CA ILE A 139 8.70 -6.07 -4.42
C ILE A 139 7.39 -6.23 -3.63
N SER A 140 7.38 -7.06 -2.59
CA SER A 140 6.22 -7.23 -1.72
C SER A 140 5.80 -5.89 -1.09
N GLY A 141 6.74 -5.12 -0.56
CA GLY A 141 6.45 -3.82 0.06
C GLY A 141 5.89 -2.78 -0.91
N LEU A 142 6.36 -2.74 -2.15
CA LEU A 142 5.89 -1.77 -3.14
C LEU A 142 4.55 -2.18 -3.76
N PHE A 143 4.37 -3.47 -4.05
CA PHE A 143 3.26 -3.97 -4.87
C PHE A 143 2.13 -4.64 -4.09
N SER A 144 2.31 -4.95 -2.81
CA SER A 144 1.29 -5.57 -1.96
C SER A 144 0.79 -4.62 -0.87
N PRO A 145 -0.30 -3.87 -1.12
CA PRO A 145 -0.88 -2.98 -0.11
C PRO A 145 -1.33 -3.71 1.16
N THR A 146 -1.70 -4.98 1.02
CA THR A 146 -2.20 -5.79 2.13
C THR A 146 -1.09 -6.30 3.05
N ARG A 147 0.18 -6.28 2.61
CA ARG A 147 1.34 -6.68 3.41
C ARG A 147 1.34 -5.91 4.74
N TYR A 148 1.52 -4.59 4.69
CA TYR A 148 1.61 -3.74 5.88
C TYR A 148 0.41 -3.89 6.80
N PHE A 149 -0.78 -4.10 6.20
CA PHE A 149 -1.99 -4.33 6.96
C PHE A 149 -1.90 -5.60 7.79
N ILE A 150 -1.51 -6.71 7.16
CA ILE A 150 -1.41 -8.01 7.83
C ILE A 150 -0.28 -7.99 8.85
N GLU A 151 0.90 -7.49 8.50
CA GLU A 151 2.04 -7.44 9.43
C GLU A 151 1.69 -6.64 10.69
N THR A 152 1.11 -5.45 10.51
CA THR A 152 0.75 -4.57 11.63
C THR A 152 -0.38 -5.17 12.48
N MET A 153 -1.36 -5.85 11.85
CA MET A 153 -2.42 -6.57 12.57
C MET A 153 -1.85 -7.69 13.42
N THR A 154 -1.02 -8.54 12.82
CA THR A 154 -0.48 -9.76 13.45
C THR A 154 0.30 -9.39 14.69
N VAL A 155 1.27 -8.48 14.58
CA VAL A 155 2.10 -8.09 15.71
C VAL A 155 1.32 -7.31 16.76
N SER A 156 0.38 -6.43 16.37
CA SER A 156 -0.42 -5.69 17.36
C SER A 156 -1.30 -6.64 18.20
N GLU A 157 -1.89 -7.67 17.59
CA GLU A 157 -2.67 -8.67 18.33
C GLU A 157 -1.75 -9.52 19.22
N GLN A 158 -0.62 -9.99 18.70
CA GLN A 158 0.30 -10.84 19.45
C GLN A 158 0.93 -10.15 20.65
N ARG A 159 1.31 -8.88 20.54
CA ARG A 159 1.88 -8.10 21.67
C ARG A 159 0.88 -7.84 22.80
N THR A 160 -0.42 -7.99 22.53
CA THR A 160 -1.46 -7.82 23.54
C THR A 160 -1.74 -9.12 24.31
N LEU A 161 -1.33 -10.26 23.75
CA LEU A 161 -1.48 -11.54 24.42
C LEU A 161 -0.39 -11.70 25.50
N PRO A 162 -0.71 -12.33 26.64
CA PRO A 162 0.31 -12.66 27.63
C PRO A 162 1.40 -13.51 26.96
N ALA A 163 2.65 -13.30 27.38
CA ALA A 163 3.78 -14.15 27.01
C ALA A 163 3.38 -15.57 27.36
N GLN A 164 3.04 -16.36 26.35
CA GLN A 164 2.68 -17.75 26.59
C GLN A 164 3.94 -18.43 27.08
N SER A 165 4.00 -18.73 28.38
CA SER A 165 5.00 -19.59 28.99
C SER A 165 4.79 -21.01 28.48
N GLY A 166 5.21 -21.26 27.24
CA GLY A 166 4.96 -22.52 26.53
C GLY A 166 5.82 -22.75 25.29
N PHE A 167 6.69 -21.80 24.90
CA PHE A 167 7.52 -21.93 23.70
C PHE A 167 8.97 -22.32 24.04
N THR A 168 9.14 -23.57 24.44
CA THR A 168 10.36 -24.34 24.12
C THR A 168 9.90 -25.64 23.49
N VAL A 169 9.36 -25.55 22.28
CA VAL A 169 9.25 -26.74 21.46
C VAL A 169 10.66 -27.02 20.92
N ILE A 170 11.38 -27.90 21.60
CA ILE A 170 12.62 -28.46 21.09
C ILE A 170 12.23 -29.24 19.83
N THR A 171 12.79 -28.87 18.68
CA THR A 171 12.48 -29.42 17.36
C THR A 171 12.60 -30.95 17.28
N SER A 172 13.37 -31.56 18.19
CA SER A 172 13.49 -33.03 18.33
C SER A 172 12.28 -33.72 18.97
N GLU A 173 11.36 -32.98 19.61
CA GLU A 173 10.28 -33.55 20.44
C GLU A 173 8.86 -33.27 19.91
N ALA A 174 8.70 -32.45 18.86
CA ALA A 174 7.40 -32.07 18.31
C ALA A 174 7.17 -32.51 16.86
N SER A 175 7.45 -33.78 16.58
CA SER A 175 7.16 -34.41 15.29
C SER A 175 5.67 -34.43 14.91
N SER A 176 4.76 -34.17 15.86
CA SER A 176 3.31 -34.18 15.65
C SER A 176 2.72 -32.83 15.22
N LEU A 177 3.41 -31.71 15.44
CA LEU A 177 2.89 -30.36 15.16
C LEU A 177 3.05 -29.96 13.68
N TYR A 178 4.03 -30.52 12.97
CA TYR A 178 4.42 -30.02 11.64
C TYR A 178 3.58 -30.55 10.47
N ASN A 179 2.79 -31.59 10.65
CA ASN A 179 2.09 -32.21 9.51
C ASN A 179 0.77 -31.51 9.13
N ASN A 180 0.21 -30.64 9.98
CA ASN A 180 -1.07 -29.94 9.75
C ASN A 180 -1.13 -28.55 10.43
N ALA A 181 0.00 -27.89 10.67
CA ALA A 181 0.00 -26.55 11.27
C ALA A 181 -0.73 -25.55 10.34
N THR A 182 -1.77 -24.90 10.86
CA THR A 182 -2.45 -23.83 10.15
C THR A 182 -1.57 -22.58 10.14
N SER A 183 -1.84 -21.63 9.24
CA SER A 183 -1.10 -20.36 9.20
C SER A 183 -1.12 -19.60 10.54
N PHE A 184 -2.12 -19.84 11.39
CA PHE A 184 -2.19 -19.27 12.74
C PHE A 184 -1.27 -19.97 13.75
N ASP A 185 -0.97 -21.26 13.57
CA ASP A 185 -0.09 -22.03 14.45
C ASP A 185 1.38 -21.66 14.24
N LEU A 186 1.78 -21.42 12.97
CA LEU A 186 3.12 -20.95 12.61
C LEU A 186 3.38 -19.51 13.06
N ILE A 187 2.35 -18.66 13.03
CA ILE A 187 2.40 -17.28 13.54
C ILE A 187 2.76 -17.26 15.05
N GLY A 188 2.38 -18.30 15.81
CA GLY A 188 2.71 -18.44 17.24
C GLY A 188 4.21 -18.60 17.57
N LEU A 189 5.07 -18.86 16.59
CA LEU A 189 6.50 -19.14 16.83
C LEU A 189 7.40 -17.88 16.81
N ALA A 190 6.87 -16.70 16.51
CA ALA A 190 7.54 -15.39 16.62
C ALA A 190 9.02 -15.38 16.17
N GLN A 191 9.32 -16.03 15.04
CA GLN A 191 10.68 -16.52 14.76
C GLN A 191 11.73 -15.48 14.35
N ASN A 192 11.52 -14.16 14.40
CA ASN A 192 12.61 -13.22 14.07
C ASN A 192 12.56 -11.83 14.72
N ASP A 193 11.72 -11.59 15.74
CA ASP A 193 11.65 -10.27 16.39
C ASP A 193 11.56 -10.36 17.93
N MET A 194 12.48 -11.13 18.54
CA MET A 194 12.51 -11.32 20.00
C MET A 194 12.59 -10.02 20.83
N PRO A 195 13.33 -8.96 20.44
CA PRO A 195 13.40 -7.74 21.25
C PRO A 195 12.11 -6.92 21.21
N GLY A 196 11.41 -6.88 20.07
CA GLY A 196 10.17 -6.12 19.89
C GLY A 196 8.91 -6.85 20.36
N VAL A 197 8.87 -8.18 20.19
CA VAL A 197 7.74 -9.04 20.55
C VAL A 197 7.68 -9.32 22.06
N THR A 198 8.80 -9.25 22.77
CA THR A 198 8.82 -9.44 24.24
C THR A 198 8.21 -8.29 25.02
N VAL A 199 8.10 -7.09 24.42
CA VAL A 199 7.44 -5.95 25.05
C VAL A 199 5.93 -6.08 24.84
N GLN A 200 5.25 -6.70 25.80
CA GLN A 200 3.79 -6.70 25.88
C GLN A 200 3.29 -5.26 25.91
N SER A 201 2.38 -4.92 25.01
CA SER A 201 1.72 -3.64 24.99
C SER A 201 0.37 -3.75 24.29
N SER A 202 -0.67 -3.28 24.98
CA SER A 202 -2.02 -3.16 24.44
C SER A 202 -2.20 -1.86 23.63
N GLU A 203 -1.21 -0.97 23.63
CA GLU A 203 -1.27 0.33 22.95
C GLU A 203 -1.22 0.19 21.42
N GLY A 204 -0.76 -0.96 20.93
CA GLY A 204 -0.69 -1.32 19.51
C GLY A 204 0.66 -0.97 18.88
N TRP A 205 0.85 -1.44 17.65
CA TRP A 205 2.08 -1.19 16.88
C TRP A 205 1.83 -0.20 15.75
N PHE A 206 2.62 0.86 15.69
CA PHE A 206 2.46 1.96 14.71
C PHE A 206 3.60 2.05 13.70
N TRP A 207 4.62 1.19 13.80
CA TRP A 207 5.81 1.28 12.94
C TRP A 207 5.49 1.03 11.46
N GLY A 208 4.58 0.10 11.17
CA GLY A 208 4.15 -0.21 9.81
C GLY A 208 3.45 0.95 9.09
N GLU A 209 2.92 1.93 9.83
CA GLU A 209 2.14 3.05 9.28
C GLU A 209 3.01 4.03 8.46
N TRP A 210 4.29 4.16 8.80
CA TRP A 210 5.19 5.05 8.05
C TRP A 210 5.63 4.42 6.72
N ARG A 211 5.83 3.09 6.72
CA ARG A 211 6.19 2.33 5.52
C ARG A 211 5.09 2.45 4.46
N SER A 212 3.84 2.22 4.88
CA SER A 212 2.67 2.36 4.00
C SER A 212 2.50 3.77 3.47
N PHE A 213 2.68 4.78 4.32
CA PHE A 213 2.57 6.18 3.96
C PHE A 213 3.57 6.55 2.84
N LEU A 214 4.84 6.20 3.02
CA LEU A 214 5.89 6.50 2.05
C LEU A 214 5.70 5.78 0.71
N VAL A 215 5.30 4.51 0.73
CA VAL A 215 4.96 3.78 -0.50
C VAL A 215 3.82 4.46 -1.24
N GLY A 216 2.75 4.86 -0.53
CA GLY A 216 1.65 5.59 -1.16
C GLY A 216 2.09 6.94 -1.76
N CYS A 217 2.94 7.70 -1.07
CA CYS A 217 3.55 8.93 -1.62
C CYS A 217 4.33 8.65 -2.91
N THR A 218 5.16 7.61 -2.92
CA THR A 218 5.94 7.19 -4.10
C THR A 218 5.03 6.86 -5.29
N VAL A 219 3.96 6.10 -5.06
CA VAL A 219 2.99 5.72 -6.10
C VAL A 219 2.23 6.95 -6.63
N ARG A 220 1.85 7.90 -5.77
CA ARG A 220 1.22 9.17 -6.21
C ARG A 220 2.17 10.04 -7.02
N PHE A 221 3.44 10.12 -6.64
CA PHE A 221 4.45 10.80 -7.43
C PHE A 221 4.68 10.12 -8.79
N ALA A 222 4.66 8.78 -8.83
CA ALA A 222 4.71 8.04 -10.09
C ALA A 222 3.50 8.37 -10.98
N ALA A 223 2.29 8.48 -10.40
CA ALA A 223 1.08 8.90 -11.12
C ALA A 223 1.20 10.34 -11.65
N PHE A 224 1.74 11.25 -10.86
CA PHE A 224 2.02 12.63 -11.26
C PHE A 224 3.02 12.72 -12.43
N LEU A 225 4.09 11.93 -12.38
CA LEU A 225 5.07 11.82 -13.48
C LEU A 225 4.42 11.23 -14.74
N ALA A 226 3.67 10.13 -14.60
CA ALA A 226 2.97 9.49 -15.71
C ALA A 226 1.99 10.45 -16.42
N LEU A 227 1.31 11.29 -15.64
CA LEU A 227 0.42 12.33 -16.17
C LEU A 227 1.15 13.33 -17.08
N ASN A 228 2.36 13.74 -16.66
CA ASN A 228 3.16 14.74 -17.38
C ASN A 228 3.91 14.17 -18.60
N ILE A 229 4.19 12.87 -18.62
CA ILE A 229 4.89 12.20 -19.73
C ILE A 229 3.89 11.67 -20.77
N CYS A 230 2.91 10.87 -20.35
CA CYS A 230 2.12 10.02 -21.26
C CYS A 230 0.90 10.74 -21.88
N TYR A 231 0.39 11.80 -21.25
CA TYR A 231 -0.90 12.40 -21.65
C TYR A 231 -0.81 13.77 -22.31
N ARG A 232 0.38 14.29 -22.59
CA ARG A 232 0.52 15.65 -23.16
C ARG A 232 -0.27 15.85 -24.46
N ALA A 233 -0.32 14.83 -25.32
CA ALA A 233 -1.10 14.88 -26.56
C ALA A 233 -2.60 15.06 -26.30
N LYS A 234 -3.15 14.41 -25.25
CA LYS A 234 -4.56 14.56 -24.85
C LYS A 234 -4.84 15.89 -24.16
N GLN A 235 -3.81 16.55 -23.65
CA GLN A 235 -3.88 17.88 -23.04
C GLN A 235 -3.74 19.01 -24.06
N ALA A 236 -3.72 18.71 -25.36
CA ALA A 236 -3.40 19.67 -26.44
C ALA A 236 -2.05 20.41 -26.22
N LYS A 237 -1.11 19.78 -25.50
CA LYS A 237 0.23 20.32 -25.24
C LYS A 237 1.26 19.78 -26.23
N VAL A 238 2.34 20.53 -26.37
CA VAL A 238 3.51 20.11 -27.16
C VAL A 238 4.02 18.76 -26.64
N PRO A 239 4.43 17.83 -27.53
CA PRO A 239 5.00 16.55 -27.11
C PRO A 239 6.18 16.73 -26.16
N PHE A 240 6.26 15.85 -25.15
CA PHE A 240 7.18 15.97 -24.03
C PHE A 240 8.64 16.20 -24.46
N LEU A 241 9.14 15.36 -25.37
CA LEU A 241 10.51 15.44 -25.88
C LEU A 241 10.82 16.75 -26.62
N LYS A 242 9.83 17.30 -27.33
CA LYS A 242 9.99 18.57 -28.04
C LYS A 242 10.04 19.72 -27.04
N GLU A 243 9.17 19.71 -26.02
CA GLU A 243 9.16 20.75 -24.99
C GLU A 243 10.45 20.78 -24.16
N MET A 244 10.99 19.61 -23.79
CA MET A 244 12.26 19.54 -23.07
C MET A 244 13.44 20.11 -23.87
N LYS A 245 13.43 19.98 -25.20
CA LYS A 245 14.49 20.53 -26.06
C LYS A 245 14.36 22.05 -26.23
N THR A 246 13.15 22.58 -26.23
CA THR A 246 12.90 24.01 -26.50
C THR A 246 12.85 24.86 -25.23
N ASN A 247 12.37 24.32 -24.10
CA ASN A 247 12.14 25.08 -22.88
C ASN A 247 12.99 24.56 -21.71
N ARG A 248 14.01 25.35 -21.33
CA ARG A 248 14.92 25.03 -20.21
C ARG A 248 14.21 24.96 -18.85
N SER A 249 13.16 25.76 -18.64
CA SER A 249 12.39 25.73 -17.39
C SER A 249 11.64 24.41 -17.24
N ALA A 250 11.01 23.93 -18.32
CA ALA A 250 10.33 22.63 -18.34
C ALA A 250 11.31 21.47 -18.08
N LEU A 251 12.52 21.55 -18.63
CA LEU A 251 13.59 20.57 -18.39
C LEU A 251 14.02 20.56 -16.91
N ILE A 252 14.27 21.73 -16.31
CA ILE A 252 14.65 21.83 -14.88
C ILE A 252 13.52 21.29 -13.99
N ALA A 253 12.26 21.66 -14.26
CA ALA A 253 11.12 21.16 -13.50
C ALA A 253 11.01 19.63 -13.58
N PHE A 254 11.25 19.04 -14.75
CA PHE A 254 11.27 17.59 -14.92
C PHE A 254 12.37 16.92 -14.10
N TYR A 255 13.60 17.44 -14.14
CA TYR A 255 14.68 16.91 -13.31
C TYR A 255 14.37 17.00 -11.81
N MET A 256 13.80 18.12 -11.35
CA MET A 256 13.37 18.27 -9.96
C MET A 256 12.30 17.23 -9.57
N MET A 257 11.35 16.95 -10.46
CA MET A 257 10.35 15.89 -10.22
C MET A 257 10.99 14.50 -10.17
N CYS A 258 11.95 14.19 -11.04
CA CYS A 258 12.68 12.92 -11.01
C CYS A 258 13.50 12.75 -9.73
N ILE A 259 14.18 13.80 -9.27
CA ILE A 259 14.93 13.80 -8.00
C ILE A 259 13.97 13.56 -6.83
N ALA A 260 12.83 14.27 -6.79
CA ALA A 260 11.83 14.07 -5.75
C ALA A 260 11.29 12.63 -5.74
N PHE A 261 10.98 12.07 -6.92
CA PHE A 261 10.55 10.68 -7.04
C PHE A 261 11.62 9.70 -6.58
N ALA A 262 12.88 9.89 -6.98
CA ALA A 262 13.99 9.04 -6.53
C ALA A 262 14.20 9.13 -5.01
N ALA A 263 14.02 10.31 -4.41
CA ALA A 263 14.08 10.47 -2.96
C ALA A 263 12.96 9.68 -2.25
N PHE A 264 11.71 9.80 -2.70
CA PHE A 264 10.59 9.04 -2.13
C PHE A 264 10.74 7.53 -2.32
N LEU A 265 11.22 7.09 -3.49
CA LEU A 265 11.47 5.68 -3.76
C LEU A 265 12.59 5.13 -2.87
N SER A 266 13.72 5.83 -2.76
CA SER A 266 14.82 5.44 -1.88
C SER A 266 14.40 5.39 -0.42
N LEU A 267 13.61 6.37 0.04
CA LEU A 267 13.08 6.40 1.40
C LEU A 267 12.11 5.24 1.63
N SER A 268 11.25 4.94 0.65
CA SER A 268 10.34 3.79 0.72
C SER A 268 11.11 2.47 0.82
N VAL A 269 12.13 2.28 -0.02
CA VAL A 269 12.99 1.09 0.03
C VAL A 269 13.71 0.98 1.37
N TYR A 270 14.28 2.08 1.86
CA TYR A 270 14.94 2.11 3.17
C TYR A 270 14.00 1.66 4.30
N TYR A 271 12.77 2.18 4.34
CA TYR A 271 11.79 1.81 5.36
C TYR A 271 11.14 0.44 5.13
N ILE A 272 11.20 -0.13 3.92
CA ILE A 272 10.76 -1.51 3.69
C ILE A 272 11.77 -2.49 4.29
N LEU A 273 13.06 -2.16 4.23
CA LEU A 273 14.15 -3.02 4.69
C LEU A 273 14.48 -2.88 6.18
N ASN A 274 14.05 -1.79 6.83
CA ASN A 274 14.23 -1.53 8.26
C ASN A 274 12.89 -1.52 8.98
#